data_AF-A0A7C1V1Q1-F1
#
_entry.id   AF-A0A7C1V1Q1-F1
#
_cell.length_a   1.000
_cell.length_b   1.000
_cell.length_c   1.000
_cell.angle_alpha   90.00
_cell.angle_beta   90.00
_cell.angle_gamma   90.00
#
_symmetry.space_group_name_H-M   'P 1'
#
loop_
_entity.id
_entity.type
_entity.pdbx_description
1 polymer ?
#
loop_
_entity_poly.entity_id
_entity_poly.type
_entity_poly.pdbx_seq_one_letter_code
_entity_poly.pdbx_strand_id
1 'polypeptide(L)'
;MPGFTDFWRFLEGLHANGGCPGCRAGGGPPFCQIRQCAQKRGLELCSQCADFPCSRIKALGDIYPTLIADNRRLQTVGLEQWLVEQEKRARRGIVYADIRYQVDEAVRGQAFGEREG
;
A
#
# COMPACT_ATOMS: atom_id res chain seq x y z
N MET A 1 -0.10 0.99 -36.32
CA MET A 1 -0.82 2.04 -35.57
C MET A 1 0.14 3.21 -35.35
N PRO A 2 -0.25 4.45 -35.68
CA PRO A 2 0.51 5.63 -35.30
C PRO A 2 0.77 5.65 -33.78
N GLY A 3 1.98 6.03 -33.36
CA GLY A 3 2.35 6.14 -31.93
C GLY A 3 2.75 4.84 -31.23
N PHE A 4 2.66 3.67 -31.87
CA PHE A 4 3.04 2.40 -31.24
C PHE A 4 4.54 2.36 -30.87
N THR A 5 5.41 2.87 -31.74
CA THR A 5 6.87 2.87 -31.51
C THR A 5 7.26 3.75 -30.31
N ASP A 6 6.67 4.94 -30.18
CA ASP A 6 6.95 5.84 -29.06
C ASP A 6 6.40 5.28 -27.74
N PHE A 7 5.18 4.71 -27.80
CA PHE A 7 4.59 4.00 -26.67
C PHE A 7 5.46 2.83 -26.21
N TRP A 8 5.95 2.01 -27.15
CA TRP A 8 6.78 0.87 -26.84
C TRP A 8 8.13 1.29 -26.24
N ARG A 9 8.77 2.33 -26.80
CA ARG A 9 10.01 2.91 -26.26
C ARG A 9 9.82 3.44 -24.84
N PHE A 10 8.67 4.04 -24.54
CA PHE A 10 8.33 4.46 -23.17
C PHE A 10 8.19 3.27 -22.20
N LEU A 11 7.51 2.20 -22.62
CA LEU A 11 7.38 0.98 -21.81
C LEU A 11 8.72 0.29 -21.58
N GLU A 12 9.57 0.21 -22.62
CA GLU A 12 10.95 -0.29 -22.50
C GLU A 12 11.76 0.56 -21.51
N GLY A 13 11.59 1.88 -21.55
CA GLY A 13 12.20 2.80 -20.58
C GLY A 13 11.72 2.55 -19.14
N LEU A 14 10.42 2.33 -18.92
CA LEU A 14 9.87 1.98 -17.61
C LEU A 14 10.39 0.63 -17.09
N HIS A 15 10.58 -0.33 -18.00
CA HIS A 15 11.14 -1.63 -17.65
C HIS A 15 12.64 -1.54 -17.28
N ALA A 16 13.41 -0.77 -18.05
CA ALA A 16 14.87 -0.70 -17.92
C ALA A 16 15.37 0.25 -16.81
N ASN A 17 14.68 1.37 -16.56
CA ASN A 17 15.15 2.42 -15.64
C ASN A 17 14.74 2.21 -14.17
N GLY A 18 14.29 1.00 -13.83
CA GLY A 18 14.01 0.59 -12.47
C GLY A 18 12.59 0.97 -12.02
N GLY A 19 11.84 -0.05 -11.58
CA GLY A 19 10.59 0.16 -10.89
C GLY A 19 10.78 0.82 -9.52
N CYS A 20 9.68 1.20 -8.87
CA CYS A 20 9.71 1.64 -7.48
C CYS A 20 10.50 0.60 -6.64
N PRO A 21 11.56 1.00 -5.92
CA PRO A 21 12.38 0.05 -5.16
C PRO A 21 11.61 -0.60 -4.00
N GLY A 22 10.39 -0.14 -3.75
CA GLY A 22 9.51 -0.61 -2.70
C GLY A 22 9.68 0.21 -1.42
N CYS A 23 8.63 0.24 -0.61
CA CYS A 23 8.58 1.12 0.57
C CYS A 23 9.76 0.88 1.53
N ARG A 24 10.14 -0.38 1.77
CA ARG A 24 11.24 -0.76 2.68
C ARG A 24 12.63 -0.36 2.15
N ALA A 25 12.81 -0.26 0.83
CA ALA A 25 14.05 0.16 0.19
C ALA A 25 14.04 1.64 -0.21
N GLY A 26 13.26 2.48 0.49
CA GLY A 26 13.24 3.93 0.29
C GLY A 26 12.31 4.43 -0.81
N GLY A 27 11.49 3.56 -1.43
CA GLY A 27 10.47 3.99 -2.38
C GLY A 27 9.34 4.80 -1.74
N GLY A 28 8.58 5.53 -2.56
CA GLY A 28 7.51 6.44 -2.10
C GLY A 28 8.06 7.75 -1.52
N PRO A 29 7.27 8.49 -0.73
CA PRO A 29 7.69 9.78 -0.17
C PRO A 29 8.95 9.63 0.71
N PRO A 30 9.95 10.52 0.61
CA PRO A 30 11.19 10.43 1.38
C PRO A 30 10.93 10.45 2.89
N PHE A 31 9.98 11.30 3.34
CA PHE A 31 9.62 11.48 4.75
C PHE A 31 8.37 10.69 5.18
N CYS A 32 8.20 9.47 4.69
CA CYS A 32 7.08 8.62 5.09
C CYS A 32 7.10 8.27 6.60
N GLN A 33 6.18 8.86 7.37
CA GLN A 33 6.09 8.65 8.82
C GLN A 33 5.75 7.20 9.21
N ILE A 34 5.00 6.47 8.37
CA ILE A 34 4.63 5.07 8.63
C ILE A 34 5.89 4.20 8.56
N ARG A 35 6.73 4.41 7.55
CA ARG A 35 8.01 3.69 7.41
C ARG A 35 8.93 3.94 8.60
N GLN A 36 9.13 5.20 8.98
CA GLN A 36 9.95 5.56 10.13
C GLN A 36 9.41 4.93 11.43
N CYS A 37 8.09 4.92 11.61
CA CYS A 37 7.44 4.29 12.76
C CYS A 37 7.69 2.77 12.80
N ALA A 38 7.54 2.07 11.68
CA ALA A 38 7.78 0.62 11.60
C ALA A 38 9.25 0.27 11.89
N GLN A 39 10.20 1.01 11.29
CA GLN A 39 11.64 0.82 11.53
C GLN A 39 12.02 1.06 12.99
N LYS A 40 11.58 2.18 13.58
CA LYS A 40 11.86 2.52 14.99
C LYS A 40 11.35 1.46 15.96
N ARG A 41 10.25 0.80 15.63
CA ARG A 41 9.61 -0.24 16.45
C ARG A 41 10.06 -1.66 16.11
N GLY A 42 10.91 -1.85 15.10
CA GLY A 42 11.30 -3.18 14.61
C GLY A 42 10.13 -4.02 14.10
N LEU A 43 9.10 -3.37 13.53
CA LEU A 43 7.90 -4.04 13.04
C LEU A 43 8.06 -4.42 11.57
N GLU A 44 7.86 -5.70 11.26
CA GLU A 44 7.76 -6.15 9.87
C GLU A 44 6.38 -5.86 9.30
N LEU A 45 5.32 -6.04 10.09
CA LEU A 45 3.93 -5.80 9.69
C LEU A 45 3.22 -4.96 10.74
N CYS A 46 2.35 -4.04 10.30
CA CYS A 46 1.58 -3.20 11.22
C CYS A 46 0.60 -4.01 12.10
N SER A 47 0.19 -5.20 11.65
CA SER A 47 -0.57 -6.17 12.44
C SER A 47 0.17 -6.64 13.71
N GLN A 48 1.50 -6.54 13.76
CA GLN A 48 2.30 -6.88 14.94
C GLN A 48 2.37 -5.72 15.96
N CYS A 49 1.88 -4.54 15.61
CA CYS A 49 1.92 -3.38 16.48
C CYS A 49 0.88 -3.50 17.60
N ALA A 50 1.31 -3.32 18.85
CA ALA A 50 0.39 -3.31 20.01
C ALA A 50 -0.65 -2.17 19.95
N ASP A 51 -0.32 -1.06 19.29
CA ASP A 51 -1.21 0.10 19.16
C ASP A 51 -2.16 -0.02 17.94
N PHE A 52 -2.18 -1.18 17.26
CA PHE A 52 -2.99 -1.34 16.05
C PHE A 52 -4.50 -1.39 16.36
N PRO A 53 -5.35 -0.63 15.63
CA PRO A 53 -5.02 0.34 14.60
C PRO A 53 -4.65 1.71 15.22
N CYS A 54 -3.44 2.19 14.93
CA CYS A 54 -3.00 3.51 15.37
C CYS A 54 -3.49 4.62 14.41
N SER A 55 -3.35 5.88 14.79
CA SER A 55 -3.86 7.03 14.00
C SER A 55 -3.39 7.05 12.55
N ARG A 56 -2.11 6.70 12.29
CA ARG A 56 -1.54 6.65 10.93
C ARG A 56 -2.23 5.60 10.04
N ILE A 57 -2.59 4.46 10.63
CA ILE A 57 -3.28 3.38 9.92
C ILE A 57 -4.76 3.69 9.78
N LYS A 58 -5.37 4.35 10.77
CA LYS A 58 -6.76 4.82 10.68
C LYS A 58 -6.96 5.77 9.49
N ALA A 59 -6.06 6.74 9.31
CA ALA A 59 -6.10 7.65 8.16
C ALA A 59 -6.00 6.91 6.81
N LEU A 60 -5.22 5.83 6.73
CA LEU A 60 -5.21 4.97 5.53
C LEU A 60 -6.50 4.16 5.38
N GLY A 61 -7.13 3.75 6.48
CA GLY A 61 -8.38 3.00 6.48
C GLY A 61 -9.55 3.77 5.83
N ASP A 62 -9.51 5.10 5.87
CA ASP A 62 -10.50 5.97 5.22
C ASP A 62 -10.42 5.89 3.68
N ILE A 63 -9.30 5.41 3.13
CA ILE A 63 -9.06 5.24 1.68
C ILE A 63 -9.11 3.77 1.27
N TYR A 64 -8.62 2.88 2.15
CA TYR A 64 -8.51 1.44 1.93
C TYR A 64 -9.44 0.69 2.88
N PRO A 65 -10.70 0.42 2.48
CA PRO A 65 -11.74 -0.03 3.41
C PRO A 65 -11.45 -1.36 4.10
N THR A 66 -10.70 -2.26 3.47
CA THR A 66 -10.39 -3.56 4.05
C THR A 66 -9.17 -3.54 4.94
N LEU A 67 -8.35 -2.47 4.92
CA LEU A 67 -7.01 -2.44 5.50
C LEU A 67 -7.00 -2.81 6.99
N ILE A 68 -7.93 -2.26 7.78
CA ILE A 68 -8.02 -2.52 9.22
C ILE A 68 -8.54 -3.94 9.47
N ALA A 69 -9.61 -4.34 8.78
CA ALA A 69 -10.22 -5.66 8.94
C ALA A 69 -9.23 -6.79 8.55
N ASP A 70 -8.51 -6.61 7.46
CA ASP A 70 -7.52 -7.54 6.94
C ASP A 70 -6.33 -7.69 7.89
N ASN A 71 -5.84 -6.59 8.48
CA ASN A 71 -4.79 -6.67 9.50
C ASN A 71 -5.29 -7.37 10.78
N ARG A 72 -6.54 -7.16 11.20
CA ARG A 72 -7.13 -7.91 12.33
C ARG A 72 -7.30 -9.39 12.02
N ARG A 73 -7.68 -9.73 10.78
CA ARG A 73 -7.73 -11.13 10.33
C ARG A 73 -6.34 -11.75 10.40
N LEU A 74 -5.33 -11.07 9.88
CA LEU A 74 -3.93 -11.47 9.94
C LEU A 74 -3.44 -11.67 11.40
N GLN A 75 -3.81 -10.79 12.34
CA GLN A 75 -3.51 -10.98 13.78
C GLN A 75 -4.11 -12.27 14.34
N THR A 76 -5.31 -12.63 13.89
CA THR A 76 -6.05 -13.78 14.41
C THR A 76 -5.55 -15.11 13.84
N VAL A 77 -5.21 -15.15 12.55
CA VAL A 77 -4.89 -16.41 11.85
C VAL A 77 -3.41 -16.61 11.56
N GLY A 78 -2.59 -15.58 11.74
CA GLY A 78 -1.17 -15.61 11.37
C GLY A 78 -0.94 -15.46 9.86
N LEU A 79 0.33 -15.27 9.49
CA LEU A 79 0.74 -14.93 8.12
C LEU A 79 0.45 -16.05 7.12
N GLU A 80 0.78 -17.29 7.45
CA GLU A 80 0.62 -18.44 6.55
C GLU A 80 -0.84 -18.63 6.09
N GLN A 81 -1.77 -18.68 7.05
CA GLN A 81 -3.18 -18.81 6.74
C GLN A 81 -3.73 -17.57 6.01
N TRP A 82 -3.23 -16.38 6.36
CA TRP A 82 -3.60 -15.15 5.66
C TRP A 82 -3.19 -15.17 4.18
N LEU A 83 -1.98 -15.67 3.85
CA LEU A 83 -1.51 -15.80 2.47
C LEU A 83 -2.40 -16.76 1.65
N VAL A 84 -2.80 -17.89 2.23
CA VAL A 84 -3.76 -18.82 1.60
C VAL A 84 -5.11 -18.13 1.33
N GLU A 85 -5.59 -17.28 2.24
CA GLU A 85 -6.81 -16.49 2.05
C GLU A 85 -6.65 -15.44 0.95
N GLN A 86 -5.48 -14.79 0.85
CA GLN A 86 -5.21 -13.81 -0.22
C GLN A 86 -5.18 -14.47 -1.59
N GLU A 87 -4.59 -15.65 -1.70
CA GLU A 87 -4.59 -16.38 -2.97
C GLU A 87 -6.01 -16.80 -3.39
N LYS A 88 -6.85 -17.21 -2.44
CA LYS A 88 -8.29 -17.47 -2.72
C LYS A 88 -9.02 -16.22 -3.19
N ARG A 89 -8.75 -15.05 -2.60
CA ARG A 89 -9.31 -13.76 -3.05
C ARG A 89 -8.86 -13.44 -4.48
N ALA A 90 -7.57 -13.58 -4.77
CA ALA A 90 -7.02 -13.35 -6.12
C ALA A 90 -7.65 -14.27 -7.17
N ARG A 91 -7.79 -15.58 -6.88
CA ARG A 91 -8.46 -16.54 -7.79
C ARG A 91 -9.94 -16.21 -8.05
N ARG A 92 -10.60 -15.51 -7.13
CA ARG A 92 -11.98 -15.03 -7.30
C ARG A 92 -12.07 -13.69 -8.02
N GLY A 93 -10.95 -13.14 -8.48
CA GLY A 93 -10.90 -11.87 -9.20
C GLY A 93 -10.97 -10.64 -8.31
N ILE A 94 -10.69 -10.75 -7.00
CA ILE A 94 -10.62 -9.57 -6.13
C ILE A 94 -9.40 -8.73 -6.50
N VAL A 95 -9.65 -7.47 -6.86
CA VAL A 95 -8.62 -6.48 -7.17
C VAL A 95 -8.74 -5.32 -6.18
N TYR A 96 -7.69 -5.10 -5.38
CA TYR A 96 -7.68 -4.04 -4.37
C TYR A 96 -7.73 -2.61 -4.93
N ALA A 97 -7.53 -2.42 -6.24
CA ALA A 97 -7.72 -1.13 -6.90
C ALA A 97 -9.21 -0.78 -7.08
N ASP A 98 -10.07 -1.79 -7.26
CA ASP A 98 -11.49 -1.61 -7.58
C ASP A 98 -12.34 -1.26 -6.36
N ILE A 99 -11.80 -1.48 -5.16
CA ILE A 99 -12.50 -1.29 -3.88
C ILE A 99 -11.97 -0.09 -3.07
N ARG A 100 -11.09 0.74 -3.64
CA ARG A 100 -10.58 1.93 -2.94
C ARG A 100 -11.63 3.03 -2.97
N TYR A 101 -11.76 3.77 -1.87
CA TYR A 101 -12.65 4.92 -1.85
C TYR A 101 -12.03 6.10 -2.59
N GLN A 102 -12.86 6.75 -3.41
CA GLN A 102 -12.56 8.08 -3.91
C GLN A 102 -12.83 9.05 -2.76
N VAL A 103 -11.79 9.71 -2.31
CA VAL A 103 -11.83 10.63 -1.16
C VAL A 103 -11.33 12.00 -1.59
N ASP A 104 -11.75 13.04 -0.88
CA ASP A 104 -11.30 14.41 -1.13
C ASP A 104 -9.80 14.60 -0.81
N GLU A 105 -9.26 15.75 -1.20
CA GLU A 105 -7.86 16.06 -1.01
C GLU A 105 -7.46 16.19 0.47
N ALA A 106 -8.38 16.58 1.35
CA ALA A 106 -8.10 16.68 2.78
C ALA A 106 -7.87 15.29 3.40
N VAL A 107 -8.73 14.32 3.08
CA VAL A 107 -8.57 12.92 3.51
C VAL A 107 -7.30 12.32 2.91
N ARG A 108 -7.00 12.58 1.63
CA ARG A 108 -5.74 12.14 1.01
C ARG A 108 -4.51 12.75 1.69
N GLY A 109 -4.57 14.03 2.01
CA GLY A 109 -3.49 14.77 2.68
C GLY A 109 -3.22 14.22 4.08
N GLN A 110 -4.27 13.88 4.83
CA GLN A 110 -4.13 13.24 6.13
C GLN A 110 -3.46 11.85 6.04
N ALA A 111 -3.75 11.08 4.99
CA ALA A 111 -3.26 9.71 4.82
C ALA A 111 -1.83 9.63 4.25
N PHE A 112 -1.47 10.52 3.32
CA PHE A 112 -0.19 10.44 2.58
C PHE A 112 0.72 11.66 2.74
N GLY A 113 0.27 12.71 3.43
CA GLY A 113 0.90 14.03 3.42
C GLY A 113 0.38 14.89 2.28
N GLU A 114 0.54 16.21 2.40
CA GLU A 114 0.26 17.16 1.32
C GLU A 114 1.24 16.93 0.15
N ARG A 115 0.76 17.11 -1.08
CA ARG A 115 1.64 17.10 -2.26
C ARG A 115 2.41 18.41 -2.27
N GLU A 116 3.73 18.35 -2.08
CA GLU A 116 4.59 19.50 -2.42
C GLU A 116 4.43 19.74 -3.93
N GLY A 117 4.00 20.96 -4.28
CA GLY A 117 3.73 21.40 -5.66
C GLY A 117 4.99 21.54 -6.50
#